data_AF-A0A8C2IMG4-F1
#
_entry.id   AF-A0A8C2IMG4-F1
#
_cell.length_a   1.000
_cell.length_b   1.000
_cell.length_c   1.000
_cell.angle_alpha   90.00
_cell.angle_beta   90.00
_cell.angle_gamma   90.00
#
_symmetry.space_group_name_H-M   'P 1'
#
loop_
_entity.id
_entity.type
_entity.pdbx_description
1 polymer ?
#
loop_
_entity_poly.entity_id
_entity_poly.type
_entity_poly.pdbx_seq_one_letter_code
_entity_poly.pdbx_strand_id
1 'polypeptide(L)'
;NISDEIVDVHNTHRRAVEPTASNMLKMRWSDAVAESAQGWIDQCNMTHGPPSSRMIEGYEMGENLFKASVVYSWTDVINAWHSEVNNYEYPTGSTNGQSIGHYTQVVWYSSYEIGCAVAQCGSFYFYGCHYYRAGNFRAVPPYSLGDPCAACPDDCEDDLCTNPCPYINTFTNCDKLKEMATCDNSVVSQWCPASCQCEDKIVPIARK
;
A
#
# COMPACT_ATOMS: atom_id res chain seq x y z
N ASN A 1 -3.41 18.68 -11.72
CA ASN A 1 -2.00 18.29 -11.45
C ASN A 1 -1.96 16.76 -11.47
N ILE A 2 -0.93 16.13 -12.05
CA ILE A 2 -0.91 14.66 -12.26
C ILE A 2 -0.81 13.90 -10.93
N SER A 3 -0.03 14.40 -9.97
CA SER A 3 0.06 13.79 -8.62
C SER A 3 -1.30 13.73 -7.95
N ASP A 4 -2.08 14.81 -8.06
CA ASP A 4 -3.40 14.94 -7.44
C ASP A 4 -4.39 13.97 -8.11
N GLU A 5 -4.36 13.86 -9.45
CA GLU A 5 -5.16 12.86 -10.19
C GLU A 5 -4.89 11.44 -9.68
N ILE A 6 -3.62 11.06 -9.57
CA ILE A 6 -3.23 9.72 -9.10
C ILE A 6 -3.77 9.47 -7.69
N VAL A 7 -3.54 10.41 -6.78
CA VAL A 7 -3.95 10.28 -5.37
C VAL A 7 -5.48 10.23 -5.24
N ASP A 8 -6.19 11.08 -5.97
CA ASP A 8 -7.65 11.19 -5.91
C ASP A 8 -8.33 9.91 -6.44
N VAL A 9 -7.84 9.34 -7.55
CA VAL A 9 -8.37 8.09 -8.10
C VAL A 9 -8.12 6.92 -7.12
N HIS A 10 -6.93 6.84 -6.51
CA HIS A 10 -6.66 5.82 -5.50
C HIS A 10 -7.60 5.98 -4.29
N ASN A 11 -7.71 7.19 -3.74
CA ASN A 11 -8.57 7.43 -2.58
C ASN A 11 -10.05 7.19 -2.88
N THR A 12 -10.50 7.44 -4.11
CA THR A 12 -11.86 7.10 -4.56
C THR A 12 -12.09 5.59 -4.48
N HIS A 13 -11.19 4.77 -5.04
CA HIS A 13 -11.30 3.31 -4.96
C HIS A 13 -11.19 2.78 -3.53
N ARG A 14 -10.34 3.39 -2.71
CA ARG A 14 -10.12 3.00 -1.30
C ARG A 14 -11.34 3.23 -0.41
N ARG A 15 -12.11 4.29 -0.65
CA ARG A 15 -13.39 4.57 0.04
C ARG A 15 -14.50 3.63 -0.39
N ALA A 16 -14.50 3.26 -1.66
CA ALA A 16 -15.58 2.49 -2.29
C ALA A 16 -15.38 0.97 -2.21
N VAL A 17 -14.50 0.48 -1.34
CA VAL A 17 -14.27 -0.97 -1.21
C VAL A 17 -15.50 -1.68 -0.65
N GLU A 18 -15.79 -2.85 -1.20
CA GLU A 18 -16.82 -3.75 -0.72
C GLU A 18 -16.21 -5.14 -0.45
N PRO A 19 -16.35 -5.68 0.78
CA PRO A 19 -16.99 -5.07 1.94
C PRO A 19 -16.20 -3.86 2.49
N THR A 20 -16.85 -3.02 3.31
CA THR A 20 -16.24 -1.80 3.85
C THR A 20 -15.05 -2.07 4.77
N ALA A 21 -14.11 -1.12 4.78
CA ALA A 21 -12.87 -1.18 5.53
C ALA A 21 -12.88 -0.27 6.76
N SER A 22 -12.52 -0.78 7.93
CA SER A 22 -12.43 0.01 9.17
C SER A 22 -11.13 0.78 9.34
N ASN A 23 -10.06 0.39 8.63
CA ASN A 23 -8.69 0.83 8.88
C ASN A 23 -7.96 1.35 7.63
N MET A 24 -8.69 1.71 6.58
CA MET A 24 -8.12 2.13 5.30
C MET A 24 -7.46 3.51 5.42
N LEU A 25 -6.14 3.60 5.27
CA LEU A 25 -5.47 4.91 5.30
C LEU A 25 -5.73 5.74 4.05
N LYS A 26 -5.82 7.05 4.21
CA LYS A 26 -5.79 8.01 3.11
C LYS A 26 -4.40 8.01 2.45
N MET A 27 -4.36 7.84 1.13
CA MET A 27 -3.13 7.98 0.36
C MET A 27 -2.77 9.45 0.13
N ARG A 28 -1.46 9.73 0.09
CA ARG A 28 -0.89 11.01 -0.31
C ARG A 28 0.29 10.81 -1.26
N TRP A 29 0.61 11.84 -2.05
CA TRP A 29 1.78 11.82 -2.92
C TRP A 29 3.08 11.93 -2.10
N SER A 30 4.14 11.27 -2.55
CA SER A 30 5.49 11.36 -1.99
C SER A 30 6.53 11.42 -3.10
N ASP A 31 7.25 12.54 -3.17
CA ASP A 31 8.28 12.76 -4.19
C ASP A 31 9.43 11.75 -4.08
N ALA A 32 9.79 11.34 -2.86
CA ALA A 32 10.82 10.32 -2.65
C ALA A 32 10.39 8.94 -3.18
N VAL A 33 9.11 8.59 -3.05
CA VAL A 33 8.55 7.36 -3.62
C VAL A 33 8.48 7.47 -5.15
N ALA A 34 8.15 8.65 -5.68
CA ALA A 34 8.09 8.90 -7.12
C ALA A 34 9.47 8.85 -7.77
N GLU A 35 10.50 9.41 -7.13
CA GLU A 35 11.89 9.31 -7.57
C GLU A 35 12.35 7.85 -7.63
N SER A 36 12.00 7.05 -6.62
CA SER A 36 12.26 5.61 -6.63
C SER A 36 11.53 4.89 -7.77
N ALA A 37 10.26 5.21 -8.03
CA ALA A 37 9.50 4.64 -9.14
C ALA A 37 10.14 5.02 -10.49
N GLN A 38 10.50 6.30 -10.68
CA GLN A 38 11.14 6.78 -11.90
C GLN A 38 12.46 6.04 -12.17
N GLY A 39 13.29 5.87 -11.14
CA GLY A 39 14.56 5.13 -11.26
C GLY A 39 14.39 3.67 -11.70
N TRP A 40 13.24 3.04 -11.45
CA TRP A 40 12.91 1.71 -11.98
C TRP A 40 12.34 1.79 -13.39
N ILE A 41 11.36 2.66 -13.62
CA ILE A 41 10.64 2.78 -14.89
C ILE A 41 11.57 3.21 -16.04
N ASP A 42 12.58 4.04 -15.76
CA ASP A 42 13.59 4.45 -16.75
C ASP A 42 14.47 3.30 -17.26
N GLN A 43 14.54 2.19 -16.53
CA GLN A 43 15.30 1.01 -16.98
C GLN A 43 14.59 0.27 -18.12
N CYS A 44 13.31 0.58 -18.37
CA CYS A 44 12.50 -0.03 -19.41
C CYS A 44 12.47 -1.58 -19.35
N ASN A 45 12.63 -2.12 -18.14
CA ASN A 45 12.57 -3.54 -17.87
C ASN A 45 11.16 -3.89 -17.35
N MET A 46 10.38 -4.61 -18.16
CA MET A 46 9.01 -5.01 -17.81
C MET A 46 8.95 -6.19 -16.84
N THR A 47 9.72 -6.13 -15.76
CA THR A 47 9.66 -7.10 -14.68
C THR A 47 9.63 -6.34 -13.36
N HIS A 48 9.05 -6.95 -12.33
CA HIS A 48 9.20 -6.44 -10.98
C HIS A 48 10.66 -6.53 -10.56
N GLY A 49 11.19 -5.46 -9.97
CA GLY A 49 12.51 -5.47 -9.37
C GLY A 49 12.58 -6.40 -8.15
N PRO A 50 13.78 -6.78 -7.69
CA PRO A 50 13.91 -7.44 -6.40
C PRO A 50 13.38 -6.50 -5.29
N PRO A 51 12.82 -7.01 -4.18
CA PRO A 51 12.45 -6.20 -3.01
C PRO A 51 13.47 -5.12 -2.62
N SER A 52 14.76 -5.46 -2.70
CA SER A 52 15.87 -4.56 -2.37
C SER A 52 16.00 -3.34 -3.28
N SER A 53 15.38 -3.32 -4.47
CA SER A 53 15.40 -2.16 -5.37
C SER A 53 14.34 -1.11 -5.01
N ARG A 54 13.45 -1.40 -4.07
CA ARG A 54 12.36 -0.52 -3.67
C ARG A 54 12.24 -0.46 -2.14
N MET A 55 13.31 0.00 -1.50
CA MET A 55 13.39 0.18 -0.05
C MET A 55 13.43 1.67 0.29
N ILE A 56 12.61 2.11 1.24
CA ILE A 56 12.71 3.44 1.84
C ILE A 56 12.58 3.29 3.36
N GLU A 57 13.44 3.99 4.11
CA GLU A 57 13.51 3.90 5.59
C GLU A 57 13.66 2.46 6.14
N GLY A 58 14.30 1.58 5.36
CA GLY A 58 14.49 0.17 5.73
C GLY A 58 13.20 -0.67 5.69
N TYR A 59 12.18 -0.22 4.95
CA TYR A 59 10.96 -0.97 4.67
C TYR A 59 10.75 -1.13 3.17
N GLU A 60 10.24 -2.30 2.76
CA GLU A 60 9.94 -2.59 1.35
C GLU A 60 8.70 -1.82 0.90
N MET A 61 8.77 -1.23 -0.29
CA MET A 61 7.63 -0.63 -0.98
C MET A 61 6.96 -1.64 -1.91
N GLY A 62 5.66 -1.47 -2.10
CA GLY A 62 4.89 -2.21 -3.10
C GLY A 62 5.15 -1.65 -4.50
N GLU A 63 4.71 -2.36 -5.53
CA GLU A 63 4.88 -1.96 -6.93
C GLU A 63 3.73 -2.45 -7.80
N ASN A 64 3.13 -1.55 -8.57
CA ASN A 64 2.24 -1.89 -9.68
C ASN A 64 2.89 -1.41 -10.99
N LEU A 65 2.82 -2.24 -12.02
CA LEU A 65 3.40 -1.98 -13.34
C LEU A 65 2.32 -2.06 -14.42
N PHE A 66 2.44 -1.26 -15.48
CA PHE A 66 1.52 -1.28 -16.61
C PHE A 66 2.23 -0.96 -17.92
N LYS A 67 1.87 -1.68 -19.00
CA LYS A 67 2.45 -1.51 -20.34
C LYS A 67 1.37 -1.10 -21.31
N ALA A 68 1.66 -0.10 -22.14
CA ALA A 68 0.78 0.35 -23.20
C ALA A 68 1.52 0.61 -24.52
N SER A 69 0.82 0.45 -25.65
CA SER A 69 1.33 0.85 -26.98
C SER A 69 1.15 2.35 -27.26
N VAL A 70 0.29 3.02 -26.49
CA VAL A 70 -0.02 4.44 -26.58
C VAL A 70 -0.05 5.04 -25.17
N VAL A 71 -0.05 6.37 -25.07
CA VAL A 71 -0.18 7.05 -23.77
C VAL A 71 -1.64 6.94 -23.30
N TYR A 72 -1.82 6.46 -22.08
CA TYR A 72 -3.06 6.52 -21.30
C TYR A 72 -2.97 7.57 -20.19
N SER A 73 -4.14 8.04 -19.75
CA SER A 73 -4.25 8.82 -18.52
C SER A 73 -3.90 7.95 -17.31
N TRP A 74 -3.50 8.56 -16.19
CA TRP A 74 -3.25 7.81 -14.96
C TRP A 74 -4.55 7.21 -14.41
N THR A 75 -5.67 7.92 -14.55
CA THR A 75 -7.00 7.40 -14.24
C THR A 75 -7.28 6.06 -14.94
N ASP A 76 -7.01 5.95 -16.24
CA ASP A 76 -7.22 4.71 -16.99
C ASP A 76 -6.30 3.57 -16.51
N VAL A 77 -5.03 3.88 -16.23
CA VAL A 77 -4.06 2.90 -15.74
C VAL A 77 -4.46 2.37 -14.36
N ILE A 78 -4.86 3.25 -13.45
CA ILE A 78 -5.28 2.88 -12.09
C ILE A 78 -6.60 2.09 -12.13
N ASN A 79 -7.54 2.47 -13.00
CA ASN A 79 -8.77 1.72 -13.21
C ASN A 79 -8.50 0.32 -13.79
N ALA A 80 -7.50 0.17 -14.66
CA ALA A 80 -7.08 -1.13 -15.16
C ALA A 80 -6.54 -2.02 -14.03
N TRP A 81 -5.69 -1.49 -13.15
CA TRP A 81 -5.23 -2.19 -11.95
C TRP A 81 -6.39 -2.56 -11.01
N HIS A 82 -7.29 -1.61 -10.74
CA HIS A 82 -8.45 -1.83 -9.88
C HIS A 82 -9.42 -2.87 -10.45
N SER A 83 -9.53 -2.99 -11.78
CA SER A 83 -10.46 -3.91 -12.44
C SER A 83 -10.26 -5.38 -12.09
N GLU A 84 -9.10 -5.75 -11.53
CA GLU A 84 -8.86 -7.09 -10.99
C GLU A 84 -9.79 -7.45 -9.81
N VAL A 85 -10.49 -6.47 -9.21
CA VAL A 85 -11.56 -6.69 -8.22
C VAL A 85 -12.61 -7.68 -8.71
N ASN A 86 -12.87 -7.73 -10.02
CA ASN A 86 -13.82 -8.68 -10.61
C ASN A 86 -13.41 -10.16 -10.44
N ASN A 87 -12.16 -10.42 -10.10
CA ASN A 87 -11.61 -11.75 -9.84
C ASN A 87 -11.35 -11.99 -8.35
N TYR A 88 -11.67 -11.03 -7.48
CA TYR A 88 -11.35 -11.06 -6.06
C TYR A 88 -12.60 -11.30 -5.21
N GLU A 89 -12.48 -12.15 -4.20
CA GLU A 89 -13.47 -12.31 -3.13
C GLU A 89 -12.79 -12.07 -1.77
N TYR A 90 -13.32 -11.15 -0.99
CA TYR A 90 -12.82 -10.88 0.36
C TYR A 90 -13.25 -11.99 1.33
N PRO A 91 -12.38 -12.46 2.26
CA PRO A 91 -10.93 -12.24 2.34
C PRO A 91 -10.13 -13.29 1.56
N THR A 92 -10.81 -14.19 0.85
CA THR A 92 -10.30 -15.43 0.25
C THR A 92 -9.21 -15.21 -0.80
N GLY A 93 -9.30 -14.15 -1.60
CA GLY A 93 -8.37 -13.89 -2.70
C GLY A 93 -8.97 -14.18 -4.08
N SER A 94 -8.15 -14.71 -5.00
CA SER A 94 -8.56 -14.94 -6.39
C SER A 94 -9.58 -16.07 -6.48
N THR A 95 -10.72 -15.81 -7.11
CA THR A 95 -11.84 -16.78 -7.25
C THR A 95 -11.68 -17.71 -8.45
N ASN A 96 -10.85 -17.33 -9.42
CA ASN A 96 -10.73 -18.00 -10.71
C ASN A 96 -9.26 -18.20 -11.15
N GLY A 97 -8.31 -17.96 -10.25
CA GLY A 97 -6.87 -18.07 -10.51
C GLY A 97 -6.26 -16.92 -11.31
N GLN A 98 -7.04 -15.89 -11.66
CA GLN A 98 -6.52 -14.67 -12.28
C GLN A 98 -5.76 -13.81 -11.26
N SER A 99 -4.90 -12.94 -11.77
CA SER A 99 -4.19 -11.93 -10.98
C SER A 99 -5.16 -10.99 -10.28
N ILE A 100 -4.84 -10.68 -9.02
CA ILE A 100 -5.55 -9.75 -8.15
C ILE A 100 -4.60 -8.76 -7.44
N GLY A 101 -3.29 -8.90 -7.67
CA GLY A 101 -2.26 -8.23 -6.90
C GLY A 101 -2.23 -6.72 -7.12
N HIS A 102 -2.59 -6.25 -8.31
CA HIS A 102 -2.65 -4.82 -8.58
C HIS A 102 -3.82 -4.20 -7.82
N TYR A 103 -5.00 -4.83 -7.87
CA TYR A 103 -6.17 -4.39 -7.11
C TYR A 103 -5.87 -4.38 -5.61
N THR A 104 -5.39 -5.49 -5.04
CA THR A 104 -5.15 -5.56 -3.59
C THR A 104 -4.11 -4.56 -3.12
N GLN A 105 -3.14 -4.18 -3.97
CA GLN A 105 -2.19 -3.11 -3.66
C GLN A 105 -2.83 -1.71 -3.70
N VAL A 106 -3.71 -1.42 -4.68
CA VAL A 106 -4.47 -0.15 -4.73
C VAL A 106 -5.27 0.05 -3.44
N VAL A 107 -5.89 -1.01 -2.93
CA VAL A 107 -6.72 -0.98 -1.73
C VAL A 107 -6.01 -1.51 -0.47
N TRP A 108 -4.68 -1.50 -0.42
CA TRP A 108 -3.96 -1.99 0.76
C TRP A 108 -4.01 -0.98 1.91
N TYR A 109 -4.55 -1.36 3.07
CA TYR A 109 -4.90 -0.45 4.15
C TYR A 109 -3.73 0.40 4.64
N SER A 110 -2.54 -0.20 4.75
CA SER A 110 -1.36 0.45 5.32
C SER A 110 -0.52 1.23 4.30
N SER A 111 -0.78 1.08 3.00
CA SER A 111 -0.05 1.78 1.94
C SER A 111 -0.62 3.19 1.79
N TYR A 112 0.05 4.18 2.40
CA TYR A 112 -0.49 5.54 2.54
C TYR A 112 0.31 6.60 1.80
N GLU A 113 1.47 6.26 1.23
CA GLU A 113 2.15 7.14 0.27
C GLU A 113 2.31 6.44 -1.06
N ILE A 114 2.19 7.21 -2.13
CA ILE A 114 2.35 6.73 -3.49
C ILE A 114 3.23 7.68 -4.29
N GLY A 115 3.99 7.12 -5.20
CA GLY A 115 4.75 7.86 -6.18
C GLY A 115 4.85 7.05 -7.46
N CYS A 116 4.67 7.70 -8.60
CA CYS A 116 4.53 7.04 -9.88
C CYS A 116 5.37 7.69 -10.97
N ALA A 117 5.66 6.91 -12.00
CA ALA A 117 6.44 7.33 -13.15
C ALA A 117 5.92 6.69 -14.44
N VAL A 118 6.18 7.36 -15.55
CA VAL A 118 5.95 6.84 -16.89
C VAL A 118 7.17 7.15 -17.77
N ALA A 119 7.62 6.17 -18.57
CA ALA A 119 8.68 6.33 -19.54
C ALA A 119 8.28 5.77 -20.91
N GLN A 120 8.82 6.38 -21.97
CA GLN A 120 8.73 5.83 -23.32
C GLN A 120 9.91 4.86 -23.57
N CYS A 121 9.59 3.58 -23.71
CA CYS A 121 10.53 2.49 -23.88
C CYS A 121 10.53 1.99 -25.33
N GLY A 122 11.16 2.75 -26.21
CA GLY A 122 11.14 2.47 -27.65
C GLY A 122 9.73 2.59 -28.23
N SER A 123 9.08 1.46 -28.50
CA SER A 123 7.74 1.39 -29.13
C SER A 123 6.57 1.26 -28.15
N PHE A 124 6.81 1.28 -26.84
CA PHE A 124 5.78 1.20 -25.82
C PHE A 124 6.00 2.23 -24.70
N TYR A 125 4.96 2.46 -23.91
CA TYR A 125 4.98 3.26 -22.70
C TYR A 125 4.92 2.33 -21.49
N PHE A 126 5.79 2.59 -20.53
CA PHE A 126 5.91 1.83 -19.29
C PHE A 126 5.52 2.72 -18.12
N TYR A 127 4.52 2.30 -17.37
CA TYR A 127 4.00 2.98 -16.20
C TYR A 127 4.34 2.15 -14.98
N GLY A 128 4.60 2.81 -13.86
CA GLY A 128 4.54 2.13 -12.58
C GLY A 128 4.40 3.09 -11.41
N CYS A 129 3.88 2.54 -10.32
CA CYS A 129 3.76 3.20 -9.04
C CYS A 129 4.44 2.36 -7.98
N HIS A 130 5.22 3.02 -7.11
CA HIS A 130 5.63 2.47 -5.83
C HIS A 130 4.67 2.92 -4.73
N TYR A 131 4.47 2.04 -3.76
CA TYR A 131 3.58 2.26 -2.62
C TYR A 131 4.40 2.19 -1.33
N TYR A 132 4.51 3.30 -0.60
CA TYR A 132 5.20 3.27 0.68
C TYR A 132 4.38 2.47 1.67
N ARG A 133 5.09 1.48 2.21
CA ARG A 133 4.60 0.24 2.79
C ARG A 133 4.05 -0.70 1.73
N ALA A 134 4.80 -1.76 1.47
CA ALA A 134 4.35 -2.87 0.66
C ALA A 134 3.00 -3.40 1.15
N GLY A 135 2.17 -3.81 0.19
CA GLY A 135 1.01 -4.62 0.45
C GLY A 135 1.23 -6.08 0.08
N ASN A 136 0.13 -6.78 -0.18
CA ASN A 136 0.10 -8.14 -0.73
C ASN A 136 0.85 -9.18 0.09
N PHE A 137 0.87 -9.01 1.42
CA PHE A 137 1.42 -10.02 2.32
C PHE A 137 0.58 -11.29 2.26
N ARG A 138 1.26 -12.44 2.16
CA ARG A 138 0.61 -13.75 2.00
C ARG A 138 -0.36 -14.02 3.16
N ALA A 139 -1.59 -14.41 2.81
CA ALA A 139 -2.66 -14.74 3.76
C ALA A 139 -3.09 -13.57 4.67
N VAL A 140 -2.76 -12.34 4.30
CA VAL A 140 -3.27 -11.13 4.96
C VAL A 140 -4.27 -10.46 4.01
N PRO A 141 -5.50 -10.17 4.45
CA PRO A 141 -6.46 -9.43 3.63
C PRO A 141 -5.97 -7.99 3.41
N PRO A 142 -6.40 -7.31 2.33
CA PRO A 142 -5.94 -5.97 2.00
C PRO A 142 -6.35 -4.91 3.04
N TYR A 143 -7.39 -5.17 3.83
CA TYR A 143 -7.88 -4.28 4.89
C TYR A 143 -8.65 -5.08 5.94
N SER A 144 -9.00 -4.43 7.05
CA SER A 144 -9.85 -5.00 8.11
C SER A 144 -11.31 -4.68 7.85
N LEU A 145 -12.17 -5.69 7.95
CA LEU A 145 -13.63 -5.53 7.84
C LEU A 145 -14.15 -4.59 8.93
N GLY A 146 -15.09 -3.71 8.58
CA GLY A 146 -15.89 -2.94 9.54
C GLY A 146 -16.43 -1.65 8.94
N ASP A 147 -17.17 -0.89 9.74
CA ASP A 147 -17.65 0.42 9.33
C ASP A 147 -16.46 1.34 8.99
N PRO A 148 -16.57 2.19 7.96
CA PRO A 148 -15.53 3.14 7.61
C PRO A 148 -14.99 3.90 8.83
N CYS A 149 -13.67 3.98 8.94
CA CYS A 149 -12.95 4.62 10.04
C CYS A 149 -13.21 4.07 11.46
N ALA A 150 -13.84 2.91 11.64
CA ALA A 150 -14.06 2.37 13.00
C ALA A 150 -12.76 2.10 13.78
N ALA A 151 -11.62 1.93 13.10
CA ALA A 151 -10.30 1.80 13.73
C ALA A 151 -9.58 3.15 13.97
N CYS A 152 -10.15 4.27 13.53
CA CYS A 152 -9.56 5.61 13.59
C CYS A 152 -10.63 6.71 13.78
N PRO A 153 -11.51 6.61 14.78
CA PRO A 153 -12.68 7.48 14.90
C PRO A 153 -12.35 8.97 15.01
N ASP A 154 -11.21 9.30 15.61
CA ASP A 154 -10.75 10.69 15.81
C ASP A 154 -9.87 11.20 14.65
N ASP A 155 -9.49 10.33 13.71
CA ASP A 155 -8.57 10.59 12.61
C ASP A 155 -9.17 10.10 11.29
N CYS A 156 -10.39 10.54 10.98
CA CYS A 156 -11.12 10.15 9.79
C CYS A 156 -11.39 11.36 8.89
N GLU A 157 -11.07 11.23 7.60
CA GLU A 157 -11.41 12.20 6.59
C GLU A 157 -12.01 11.49 5.37
N ASP A 158 -13.31 11.73 5.12
CA ASP A 158 -14.04 11.17 3.98
C ASP A 158 -13.84 9.65 3.91
N ASP A 159 -14.24 8.94 4.98
CA ASP A 159 -14.17 7.48 5.12
C ASP A 159 -12.76 6.85 5.07
N LEU A 160 -11.70 7.66 5.16
CA LEU A 160 -10.31 7.19 5.21
C LEU A 160 -9.59 7.66 6.49
N CYS A 161 -8.83 6.76 7.10
CA CYS A 161 -7.98 7.04 8.25
C CYS A 161 -6.81 7.97 7.89
N THR A 162 -6.47 8.92 8.76
CA THR A 162 -5.38 9.88 8.57
C THR A 162 -4.23 9.76 9.59
N ASN A 163 -4.23 8.67 10.37
CA ASN A 163 -3.30 8.41 11.47
C ASN A 163 -2.36 7.21 11.20
N PRO A 164 -1.51 7.24 10.16
CA PRO A 164 -0.51 6.18 9.98
C PRO A 164 0.46 6.15 11.17
N CYS A 165 0.75 4.95 11.68
CA CYS A 165 1.84 4.78 12.64
C CYS A 165 3.17 5.06 11.92
N PRO A 166 4.06 5.96 12.39
CA PRO A 166 5.35 6.22 11.73
C PRO A 166 6.37 5.09 11.97
N TYR A 167 6.18 4.30 13.02
CA TYR A 167 7.06 3.20 13.37
C TYR A 167 6.65 1.90 12.68
N ILE A 168 7.60 0.97 12.61
CA ILE A 168 7.39 -0.35 12.03
C ILE A 168 7.93 -1.39 13.00
N ASN A 169 7.11 -2.39 13.34
CA ASN A 169 7.54 -3.54 14.10
C ASN A 169 8.56 -4.37 13.29
N THR A 170 9.57 -4.89 13.98
CA THR A 170 10.48 -5.84 13.34
C THR A 170 9.84 -7.21 13.20
N PHE A 171 9.06 -7.65 14.20
CA PHE A 171 8.47 -8.99 14.22
C PHE A 171 6.94 -8.95 14.18
N THR A 172 6.34 -9.90 13.48
CA THR A 172 4.88 -10.08 13.40
C THR A 172 4.20 -10.41 14.73
N ASN A 173 4.92 -10.98 15.71
CA ASN A 173 4.36 -11.32 17.03
C ASN A 173 4.54 -10.23 18.10
N CYS A 174 4.80 -8.99 17.70
CA CYS A 174 5.11 -7.90 18.60
C CYS A 174 4.01 -7.58 19.63
N ASP A 175 2.73 -7.73 19.26
CA ASP A 175 1.62 -7.54 20.22
C ASP A 175 1.69 -8.55 21.36
N LYS A 176 1.99 -9.82 21.06
CA LYS A 176 2.20 -10.86 22.07
C LYS A 176 3.42 -10.57 22.96
N LEU A 177 4.49 -10.06 22.36
CA LEU A 177 5.68 -9.68 23.13
C LEU A 177 5.40 -8.52 24.09
N LYS A 178 4.60 -7.53 23.65
CA LYS A 178 4.11 -6.44 24.49
C LYS A 178 3.24 -6.95 25.63
N GLU A 179 2.31 -7.88 25.38
CA GLU A 179 1.49 -8.49 26.44
C GLU A 179 2.34 -9.24 27.48
N MET A 180 3.40 -9.94 27.04
CA MET A 180 4.23 -10.75 27.92
C MET A 180 5.24 -9.95 28.75
N ALA A 181 5.84 -8.90 28.17
CA ALA A 181 6.99 -8.21 28.76
C ALA A 181 6.84 -6.68 28.83
N THR A 182 5.72 -6.12 28.34
CA THR A 182 5.42 -4.68 28.28
C THR A 182 6.43 -3.88 27.45
N CYS A 183 6.15 -2.59 27.28
CA CYS A 183 7.05 -1.67 26.57
C CYS A 183 8.19 -1.13 27.44
N ASP A 184 8.20 -1.42 28.75
CA ASP A 184 9.35 -1.10 29.62
C ASP A 184 10.52 -2.06 29.38
N ASN A 185 10.27 -3.21 28.77
CA ASN A 185 11.32 -4.14 28.36
C ASN A 185 12.08 -3.57 27.15
N SER A 186 13.40 -3.39 27.31
CA SER A 186 14.26 -2.78 26.28
C SER A 186 14.29 -3.55 24.95
N VAL A 187 14.12 -4.87 24.98
CA VAL A 187 14.04 -5.69 23.77
C VAL A 187 12.70 -5.44 23.07
N VAL A 188 11.58 -5.43 23.82
CA VAL A 188 10.26 -5.16 23.24
C VAL A 188 10.19 -3.76 22.66
N SER A 189 10.59 -2.72 23.40
CA SER A 189 10.54 -1.34 22.90
C SER A 189 11.42 -1.11 21.67
N GLN A 190 12.59 -1.77 21.60
CA GLN A 190 13.48 -1.69 20.45
C GLN A 190 12.95 -2.40 19.21
N TRP A 191 12.43 -3.62 19.36
CA TRP A 191 12.02 -4.45 18.21
C TRP A 191 10.56 -4.29 17.83
N CYS A 192 9.73 -3.76 18.73
CA CYS A 192 8.28 -3.57 18.56
C CYS A 192 7.84 -2.11 18.75
N PRO A 193 8.52 -1.13 18.12
CA PRO A 193 8.27 0.28 18.39
C PRO A 193 6.85 0.70 18.00
N ALA A 194 6.26 0.12 16.94
CA ALA A 194 4.89 0.44 16.56
C ALA A 194 3.89 -0.02 17.63
N SER A 195 4.00 -1.25 18.11
CA SER A 195 3.12 -1.77 19.16
C SER A 195 3.21 -0.96 20.46
N CYS A 196 4.36 -0.34 20.72
CA CYS A 196 4.60 0.46 21.91
C CYS A 196 4.24 1.95 21.80
N GLN A 197 4.19 2.50 20.58
CA GLN A 197 4.07 3.95 20.37
C GLN A 197 2.90 4.36 19.47
N CYS A 198 2.10 3.41 18.99
CA CYS A 198 1.05 3.62 18.02
C CYS A 198 -0.28 2.95 18.43
N GLU A 199 -0.65 3.03 19.71
CA GLU A 199 -1.90 2.42 20.20
C GLU A 199 -3.16 3.02 19.53
N ASP A 200 -3.07 4.27 19.09
CA ASP A 200 -4.13 5.07 18.44
C ASP A 200 -3.90 5.27 16.94
N LYS A 201 -3.03 4.47 16.31
CA LYS A 201 -2.62 4.64 14.91
C LYS A 201 -2.74 3.35 14.12
N ILE A 202 -2.87 3.48 12.81
CA ILE A 202 -2.86 2.32 11.91
C ILE A 202 -1.43 1.79 11.78
N VAL A 203 -1.18 0.65 12.41
CA VAL A 203 0.10 -0.08 12.40
C VAL A 203 0.21 -0.93 11.15
N PRO A 204 1.35 -0.90 10.42
CA PRO A 204 1.54 -1.72 9.22
C PRO A 204 2.00 -3.13 9.57
N ILE A 205 2.09 -4.00 8.56
CA ILE A 205 2.70 -5.32 8.72
C ILE A 205 4.19 -5.18 9.08
N ALA A 206 4.66 -6.01 10.01
CA ALA A 206 6.05 -6.03 10.47
C ALA A 206 7.04 -6.42 9.37
N ARG A 207 8.32 -6.12 9.57
CA ARG A 207 9.41 -6.45 8.62
C ARG A 207 9.68 -7.96 8.49
N LYS A 208 9.42 -8.74 9.53
CA LYS A 208 9.78 -10.17 9.65
C LYS A 208 8.69 -10.99 10.33
#